data_AF-A0A7D5PAI1-F1
#
_entry.id   AF-A0A7D5PAI1-F1
#
_cell.length_a   1.000
_cell.length_b   1.000
_cell.length_c   1.000
_cell.angle_alpha   90.00
_cell.angle_beta   90.00
_cell.angle_gamma   90.00
#
_symmetry.space_group_name_H-M   'P 1'
#
loop_
_entity.id
_entity.type
_entity.pdbx_description
1 polymer ?
#
loop_
_entity_poly.entity_id
_entity_poly.type
_entity_poly.pdbx_seq_one_letter_code
_entity_poly.pdbx_strand_id
1 'polypeptide(L)' 'MESEDSNMTEDVSDDISEAKARMIVEQLIERGVVHMPENEPKLIHEPTGRVFHSNESIAHFHKGWESGRQTHCK' A
#
# COMPACT_ATOMS: atom_id res chain seq x y z
N MET A 1 -9.86 -31.19 28.65
CA MET A 1 -10.83 -31.31 27.54
C MET A 1 -11.48 -29.95 27.44
N GLU A 2 -10.84 -29.04 26.71
CA GLU A 2 -11.05 -28.82 25.26
C GLU A 2 -12.40 -28.07 25.07
N SER A 3 -12.51 -26.93 24.40
CA SER A 3 -11.75 -26.49 23.23
C SER A 3 -11.74 -24.97 23.11
N GLU A 4 -10.57 -24.42 22.80
CA GLU A 4 -10.42 -23.10 22.19
C GLU A 4 -10.85 -23.22 20.73
N ASP A 5 -11.96 -22.60 20.33
CA ASP A 5 -12.31 -22.43 18.92
C ASP A 5 -12.38 -20.94 18.59
N SER A 6 -11.23 -20.27 18.78
CA SER A 6 -10.93 -18.97 18.21
C SER A 6 -10.29 -19.21 16.84
N ASN A 7 -11.09 -19.64 15.87
CA ASN A 7 -10.68 -19.60 14.48
C ASN A 7 -11.72 -18.81 13.66
N MET A 8 -11.85 -17.53 14.00
CA MET A 8 -12.06 -16.56 12.95
C MET A 8 -10.74 -16.50 12.20
N THR A 9 -10.63 -17.24 11.08
CA THR A 9 -9.74 -16.81 10.01
C THR A 9 -10.30 -15.49 9.50
N GLU A 10 -10.06 -14.43 10.27
CA GLU A 10 -9.87 -13.11 9.70
C GLU A 10 -8.76 -13.32 8.66
N ASP A 11 -9.20 -13.50 7.42
CA ASP A 11 -8.49 -12.95 6.28
C ASP A 11 -8.03 -11.58 6.75
N VAL A 12 -6.78 -11.52 7.23
CA VAL A 12 -6.13 -10.28 7.60
C VAL A 12 -5.98 -9.58 6.26
N SER A 13 -7.07 -8.91 5.84
CA SER A 13 -7.01 -7.72 5.03
C SER A 13 -5.82 -7.00 5.59
N ASP A 14 -4.74 -6.99 4.81
CA ASP A 14 -3.44 -6.51 5.24
C ASP A 14 -3.57 -4.99 5.32
N ASP A 15 -4.31 -4.56 6.34
CA ASP A 15 -4.82 -3.23 6.55
C ASP A 15 -3.59 -2.40 6.86
N ILE A 16 -3.20 -1.61 5.87
CA ILE A 16 -2.08 -0.71 6.02
C ILE A 16 -2.63 0.42 6.87
N SER A 17 -2.42 0.34 8.18
CA SER A 17 -2.79 1.41 9.09
C SER A 17 -2.22 2.74 8.62
N GLU A 18 -2.93 3.85 8.87
CA GLU A 18 -2.52 5.18 8.45
C GLU A 18 -1.05 5.50 8.77
N ALA A 19 -0.57 5.11 9.95
CA ALA A 19 0.82 5.30 10.35
C ALA A 19 1.80 4.54 9.43
N LYS A 20 1.47 3.28 9.10
CA LYS A 20 2.27 2.46 8.18
C LYS A 20 2.17 2.98 6.75
N ALA A 21 1.00 3.46 6.34
CA ALA A 21 0.78 4.05 5.02
C ALA A 21 1.65 5.29 4.81
N ARG A 22 1.74 6.17 5.82
CA ARG A 22 2.64 7.33 5.79
C ARG A 22 4.11 6.91 5.60
N MET A 23 4.59 5.97 6.40
CA MET A 23 5.97 5.47 6.28
C MET A 23 6.25 4.82 4.91
N ILE A 24 5.28 4.13 4.32
CA ILE A 24 5.41 3.55 2.98
C ILE A 24 5.47 4.67 1.94
N VAL A 25 4.55 5.64 2.00
CA VAL A 25 4.53 6.76 1.06
C VAL A 25 5.84 7.55 1.09
N GLU A 26 6.40 7.82 2.27
CA GLU A 26 7.71 8.46 2.40
C GLU A 26 8.80 7.66 1.69
N GLN A 27 8.89 6.35 1.93
CA GLN A 27 9.83 5.48 1.23
C GLN A 27 9.61 5.45 -0.29
N LEU A 28 8.36 5.50 -0.74
CA LEU A 28 8.05 5.54 -2.18
C LEU A 28 8.43 6.88 -2.83
N ILE A 29 8.33 7.97 -2.09
CA ILE A 29 8.80 9.29 -2.53
C ILE A 29 10.33 9.28 -2.63
N GLU A 30 11.03 8.77 -1.63
CA GLU A 30 12.49 8.64 -1.66
C GLU A 30 12.99 7.76 -2.82
N ARG A 31 12.24 6.70 -3.14
CA ARG A 31 12.53 5.81 -4.28
C ARG A 31 12.17 6.43 -5.64
N GLY A 32 11.52 7.60 -5.67
CA GLY A 32 11.02 8.22 -6.90
C GLY A 32 9.86 7.47 -7.56
N VAL A 33 9.16 6.61 -6.80
CA VAL A 33 7.98 5.86 -7.27
C VAL A 33 6.71 6.68 -7.09
N VAL A 34 6.65 7.47 -6.02
CA VAL A 34 5.55 8.39 -5.74
C VAL A 34 6.07 9.82 -5.82
N HIS A 35 5.35 10.68 -6.52
CA HIS A 35 5.62 12.11 -6.55
C HIS A 35 4.53 12.87 -5.79
N MET A 36 4.94 13.72 -4.86
CA MET A 36 4.05 14.63 -4.13
C MET A 36 4.43 16.06 -4.50
N PRO A 37 3.65 16.75 -5.36
CA PRO A 37 3.93 18.13 -5.71
C PRO A 37 3.64 19.04 -4.51
N GLU A 38 4.54 19.97 -4.21
CA GLU A 38 4.40 20.90 -3.07
C GLU A 38 3.14 21.79 -3.16
N ASN A 39 2.60 21.96 -4.37
CA ASN A 39 1.48 22.84 -4.65
C ASN A 39 0.10 22.18 -4.45
N GLU A 40 0.05 20.84 -4.35
CA GLU A 40 -1.21 20.11 -4.23
C GLU A 40 -1.04 18.86 -3.35
N PRO A 41 -1.97 18.57 -2.43
CA PRO A 41 -1.94 17.37 -1.60
C PRO A 41 -2.37 16.12 -2.41
N LYS A 42 -1.65 15.84 -3.50
CA LYS A 42 -1.87 14.71 -4.40
C LYS A 42 -0.63 13.83 -4.46
N LEU A 43 -0.83 12.53 -4.48
CA LEU A 43 0.21 11.51 -4.56
C LEU A 43 0.12 10.86 -5.92
N ILE A 44 1.13 11.09 -6.75
CA ILE A 44 1.18 10.57 -8.12
C ILE A 44 2.03 9.29 -8.09
N HIS A 45 1.44 8.15 -8.44
CA HIS A 45 2.17 6.91 -8.63
C HIS A 45 2.80 6.91 -10.02
N GLU A 46 4.07 7.30 -10.11
CA GLU A 46 4.83 7.47 -11.37
C GLU A 46 4.75 6.26 -12.31
N PRO A 47 4.93 4.99 -11.85
CA PRO A 47 4.90 3.83 -12.75
C PRO A 47 3.56 3.63 -13.47
N THR A 48 2.47 4.16 -12.92
CA THR A 48 1.12 3.97 -13.48
C THR A 48 0.41 5.28 -13.82
N GLY A 49 1.00 6.44 -13.52
CA GLY A 49 0.40 7.76 -13.67
C GLY A 49 -0.91 7.97 -12.88
N ARG A 50 -1.16 7.18 -11.83
CA ARG A 50 -2.40 7.32 -11.04
C ARG A 50 -2.23 8.35 -9.94
N VAL A 51 -3.25 9.16 -9.73
CA VAL A 51 -3.27 10.19 -8.68
C VAL A 51 -4.14 9.71 -7.52
N PHE A 52 -3.62 9.87 -6.31
CA PHE A 52 -4.29 9.52 -5.06
C PHE A 52 -4.28 10.71 -4.11
N HIS A 53 -5.28 10.81 -3.25
CA HIS A 53 -5.38 11.87 -2.23
C HIS A 53 -5.25 11.31 -0.80
N SER A 54 -5.05 9.99 -0.67
CA SER A 54 -4.90 9.29 0.60
C SER A 54 -3.65 8.39 0.55
N ASN A 55 -2.86 8.47 1.62
CA ASN A 55 -1.65 7.68 1.78
C ASN A 55 -1.97 6.19 1.84
N GLU A 56 -3.06 5.81 2.49
CA GLU A 56 -3.51 4.41 2.57
C GLU A 56 -3.86 3.89 1.18
N SER A 57 -4.62 4.67 0.40
CA SER A 57 -5.05 4.26 -0.94
C SER A 57 -3.87 3.99 -1.88
N ILE A 58 -2.86 4.87 -1.90
CA ILE A 58 -1.68 4.64 -2.74
C ILE A 58 -0.81 3.50 -2.21
N ALA A 59 -0.71 3.32 -0.90
CA ALA A 59 0.06 2.23 -0.30
C ALA A 59 -0.56 0.86 -0.61
N HIS A 60 -1.89 0.72 -0.46
CA HIS A 60 -2.63 -0.49 -0.83
C HIS A 60 -2.51 -0.78 -2.33
N PHE A 61 -2.68 0.24 -3.17
CA PHE A 61 -2.52 0.09 -4.61
C PHE A 61 -1.10 -0.35 -4.98
N HIS A 62 -0.08 0.30 -4.42
CA HIS A 62 1.32 -0.02 -4.68
C HIS A 62 1.66 -1.45 -4.28
N LYS A 63 1.19 -1.89 -3.10
CA LYS A 63 1.39 -3.27 -2.63
C LYS A 63 0.74 -4.30 -3.56
N GLY A 64 -0.49 -4.06 -4.00
CA GLY A 64 -1.17 -4.92 -4.97
C GLY A 64 -0.46 -4.95 -6.32
N TRP A 65 0.05 -3.80 -6.76
CA TRP A 65 0.81 -3.66 -8.00
C TRP A 65 2.16 -4.39 -7.94
N GLU A 66 2.92 -4.27 -6.85
CA GLU A 66 4.16 -5.03 -6.64
C GLU A 66 3.89 -6.53 -6.59
N SER A 67 2.82 -6.96 -5.90
CA SER A 67 2.44 -8.37 -5.83
C SER A 67 2.12 -8.93 -7.21
N GLY A 68 1.38 -8.19 -8.04
CA GLY A 68 1.08 -8.58 -9.43
C GLY A 68 2.31 -8.58 -10.35
N ARG A 69 3.38 -7.85 -10.02
CA ARG A 69 4.65 -7.87 -10.76
C ARG A 69 5.57 -9.01 -10.35
N GLN A 70 5.56 -9.38 -9.08
CA GLN A 70 6.37 -10.49 -8.57
C GLN A 70 5.92 -11.87 -9.10
N THR A 71 4.69 -11.99 -9.61
CA THR A 71 4.17 -13.24 -10.19
C THR A 71 4.70 -13.56 -11.60
N HIS A 72 5.58 -12.73 -12.17
CA HIS A 72 6.15 -12.95 -13.52
C HIS A 72 7.52 -13.66 -13.53
N CYS A 73 7.92 -14.31 -12.45
CA CYS A 73 9.07 -15.22 -12.44
C CYS A 73 8.57 -16.67 -12.23
N LYS A 74 8.19 -17.33 -13.33
CA LYS A 74 8.04 -18.78 -13.45
C LYS A 74 8.67 -19.23 -14.74
#